data_AF-A0A6P1CMQ6-F1
#
_entry.id   AF-A0A6P1CMQ6-F1
#
_cell.length_a   1.000
_cell.length_b   1.000
_cell.length_c   1.000
_cell.angle_alpha   90.00
_cell.angle_beta   90.00
_cell.angle_gamma   90.00
#
_symmetry.space_group_name_H-M   'P 1'
#
loop_
_entity.id
_entity.type
_entity.pdbx_description
1 polymer ?
#
loop_
_entity_poly.entity_id
_entity_poly.type
_entity_poly.pdbx_seq_one_letter_code
_entity_poly.pdbx_strand_id
1 'polypeptide(L)'
;MTPEELFGENATQVDMISMILDAFPGQRDGVMVPIHPKARRPWAERLFARGLRVHPELMDEFPTPGDHPEAGWMNPHKWVPREKFAEYEQSRPTNAQAEQQLKNMLNVVDPQMLARIESMSDVEKREELARQAPHMGDMLARLNEARAQFERQTKPKEDDDA
;
A
#
# COMPACT_ATOMS: atom_id res chain seq x y z
N MET A 1 10.29 -9.94 14.98
CA MET A 1 9.10 -9.61 14.17
C MET A 1 7.95 -10.44 14.70
N THR A 2 6.95 -9.79 15.29
CA THR A 2 5.76 -10.48 15.84
C THR A 2 4.72 -10.70 14.73
N PRO A 3 3.82 -11.68 14.88
CA PRO A 3 2.64 -11.85 14.01
C PRO A 3 1.82 -10.57 13.79
N GLU A 4 1.76 -9.72 14.83
CA GLU A 4 1.02 -8.45 14.86
C GLU A 4 1.65 -7.39 13.95
N GLU A 5 2.97 -7.38 13.85
CA GLU A 5 3.70 -6.48 12.93
C GLU A 5 3.48 -6.87 11.47
N LEU A 6 3.25 -8.16 11.19
CA LEU A 6 3.17 -8.67 9.82
C LEU A 6 1.77 -8.60 9.20
N PHE A 7 0.73 -8.84 10.01
CA PHE A 7 -0.64 -8.85 9.54
C PHE A 7 -1.47 -7.67 10.08
N GLY A 8 -0.94 -6.94 11.06
CA GLY A 8 -1.63 -5.90 11.83
C GLY A 8 -2.08 -6.41 13.20
N GLU A 9 -2.08 -5.54 14.22
CA GLU A 9 -2.40 -5.85 15.62
C GLU A 9 -3.76 -6.55 15.84
N ASN A 10 -4.68 -6.47 14.87
CA ASN A 10 -6.03 -7.05 14.95
C ASN A 10 -6.35 -8.03 13.81
N ALA A 11 -5.34 -8.54 13.10
CA ALA A 11 -5.57 -9.45 11.99
C ALA A 11 -6.19 -10.78 12.45
N THR A 12 -7.34 -11.13 11.87
CA THR A 12 -7.95 -12.44 12.13
C THR A 12 -7.24 -13.52 11.32
N GLN A 13 -7.37 -14.78 11.74
CA GLN A 13 -6.89 -15.92 10.94
C GLN A 13 -7.45 -15.93 9.52
N VAL A 14 -8.69 -15.43 9.33
CA VAL A 14 -9.29 -15.30 8.00
C VAL A 14 -8.57 -14.26 7.16
N ASP A 15 -8.19 -13.11 7.75
CA ASP A 15 -7.43 -12.08 7.05
C ASP A 15 -6.05 -12.59 6.64
N MET A 16 -5.36 -13.29 7.55
CA MET A 16 -4.06 -13.91 7.29
C MET A 16 -4.12 -14.92 6.15
N ILE A 17 -5.10 -15.84 6.19
CA ILE A 17 -5.29 -16.83 5.13
C ILE A 17 -5.65 -16.15 3.80
N SER A 18 -6.50 -15.11 3.83
CA SER A 18 -6.88 -14.36 2.63
C SER A 18 -5.67 -13.68 1.97
N MET A 19 -4.72 -13.19 2.77
CA MET A 19 -3.47 -12.58 2.27
C MET A 19 -2.55 -13.63 1.63
N ILE A 20 -2.41 -14.80 2.26
CA ILE A 20 -1.61 -15.92 1.71
C ILE A 20 -2.21 -16.45 0.41
N LEU A 21 -3.54 -16.51 0.32
CA LEU A 21 -4.23 -16.92 -0.92
C LEU A 21 -3.93 -15.97 -2.09
N ASP A 22 -3.66 -14.69 -1.84
CA ASP A 22 -3.27 -13.75 -2.91
C ASP A 22 -1.86 -14.01 -3.45
N ALA A 23 -1.04 -14.69 -2.67
CA ALA A 23 0.29 -15.15 -3.04
C ALA A 23 0.29 -16.65 -3.38
N PHE A 24 -0.83 -17.26 -3.79
CA PHE A 24 -0.80 -18.71 -4.04
C PHE A 24 0.00 -19.05 -5.32
N PRO A 25 1.05 -19.88 -5.23
CA PRO A 25 1.78 -20.32 -6.42
C PRO A 25 0.85 -21.17 -7.29
N GLY A 26 0.86 -20.91 -8.60
CA GLY A 26 0.08 -21.68 -9.55
C GLY A 26 0.60 -23.11 -9.74
N GLN A 27 -0.17 -23.91 -10.49
CA GLN A 27 0.18 -25.29 -10.83
C GLN A 27 1.36 -25.41 -11.82
N ARG A 28 1.82 -24.31 -12.43
CA ARG A 28 2.96 -24.26 -13.34
C ARG A 28 4.04 -23.40 -12.72
N ASP A 29 5.28 -23.89 -12.81
CA ASP A 29 6.47 -23.31 -12.19
C ASP A 29 6.51 -21.78 -12.28
N GLY A 30 6.37 -21.15 -11.11
CA GLY A 30 6.59 -19.72 -10.91
C GLY A 30 5.45 -18.77 -11.31
N VAL A 31 4.37 -19.25 -11.93
CA VAL A 31 3.25 -18.36 -12.30
C VAL A 31 2.29 -18.22 -11.13
N MET A 32 2.28 -17.06 -10.51
CA MET A 32 1.34 -16.69 -9.46
C MET A 32 -0.07 -16.54 -10.06
N VAL A 33 -1.07 -17.17 -9.44
CA VAL A 33 -2.45 -17.12 -9.96
C VAL A 33 -3.20 -16.00 -9.25
N PRO A 34 -3.63 -14.95 -9.95
CA PRO A 34 -4.44 -13.90 -9.33
C PRO A 34 -5.80 -14.47 -8.95
N ILE A 35 -6.09 -14.47 -7.65
CA ILE A 35 -7.42 -14.85 -7.14
C ILE A 35 -8.24 -13.57 -7.05
N HIS A 36 -9.46 -13.58 -7.60
CA HIS A 36 -10.33 -12.41 -7.52
C HIS A 36 -10.71 -12.09 -6.06
N PRO A 37 -10.70 -10.82 -5.59
CA PRO A 37 -10.94 -10.46 -4.19
C PRO A 37 -12.26 -11.00 -3.61
N LYS A 38 -13.34 -11.01 -4.44
CA LYS A 38 -14.64 -11.60 -4.07
C LYS A 38 -14.59 -13.10 -3.74
N ALA A 39 -13.60 -13.84 -4.25
CA ALA A 39 -13.43 -15.26 -3.99
C ALA A 39 -12.48 -15.55 -2.81
N ARG A 40 -11.50 -14.67 -2.56
CA ARG A 40 -10.46 -14.87 -1.53
C ARG A 40 -11.05 -15.06 -0.14
N ARG A 41 -11.87 -14.12 0.33
CA ARG A 41 -12.44 -14.17 1.67
C ARG A 41 -13.35 -15.40 1.90
N PRO A 42 -14.30 -15.74 1.00
CA PRO A 42 -15.08 -16.98 1.13
C PRO A 42 -14.21 -18.24 1.15
N TRP A 43 -13.10 -18.26 0.43
CA TRP A 43 -12.16 -19.39 0.47
C TRP A 43 -11.40 -19.44 1.80
N ALA A 44 -10.91 -18.30 2.29
CA ALA A 44 -10.25 -18.21 3.58
C ALA A 44 -11.15 -18.67 4.73
N GLU A 45 -12.40 -18.23 4.77
CA GLU A 45 -13.41 -18.68 5.75
C GLU A 45 -13.61 -20.20 5.69
N ARG A 46 -13.72 -20.74 4.48
CA ARG A 46 -13.86 -22.18 4.22
C ARG A 46 -12.63 -22.99 4.62
N LEU A 47 -11.43 -22.46 4.46
CA LEU A 47 -10.18 -23.10 4.87
C LEU A 47 -10.02 -23.05 6.40
N PHE A 48 -10.32 -21.91 7.01
CA PHE A 48 -10.33 -21.74 8.45
C PHE A 48 -11.32 -22.69 9.14
N ALA A 49 -12.53 -22.82 8.59
CA ALA A 49 -13.55 -23.76 9.05
C ALA A 49 -13.10 -25.24 8.92
N ARG A 50 -12.21 -25.54 7.98
CA ARG A 50 -11.57 -26.86 7.83
C ARG A 50 -10.37 -27.08 8.74
N GLY A 51 -10.02 -26.10 9.57
CA GLY A 51 -8.92 -26.19 10.52
C GLY A 51 -7.60 -25.60 10.06
N LEU A 52 -7.53 -24.96 8.88
CA LEU A 52 -6.31 -24.26 8.48
C LEU A 52 -6.01 -23.12 9.46
N ARG A 53 -4.77 -23.03 9.92
CA ARG A 53 -4.26 -21.97 10.79
C ARG A 53 -2.94 -21.45 10.23
N VAL A 54 -2.74 -20.15 10.35
CA VAL A 54 -1.50 -19.48 10.00
C VAL A 54 -0.73 -19.23 11.28
N HIS A 55 0.53 -19.64 11.27
CA HIS A 55 1.50 -19.52 12.36
C HIS A 55 2.68 -18.66 11.87
N PRO A 56 2.61 -17.33 11.96
CA PRO A 56 3.60 -16.44 11.36
C PRO A 56 5.01 -16.63 11.93
N GLU A 57 5.11 -17.09 13.16
CA GLU A 57 6.36 -17.47 13.82
C GLU A 57 7.07 -18.65 13.16
N LEU A 58 6.34 -19.49 12.42
CA LEU A 58 6.88 -20.67 11.72
C LEU A 58 7.10 -20.45 10.22
N MET A 59 6.79 -19.26 9.68
CA MET A 59 6.90 -18.96 8.25
C MET A 59 8.32 -18.51 7.88
N ASP A 60 8.91 -19.10 6.83
CA ASP A 60 10.23 -18.68 6.31
C ASP A 60 10.12 -17.57 5.26
N GLU A 61 8.98 -17.51 4.59
CA GLU A 61 8.68 -16.56 3.52
C GLU A 61 7.37 -15.84 3.79
N PHE A 62 7.27 -14.60 3.30
CA PHE A 62 6.10 -13.76 3.47
C PHE A 62 5.68 -13.09 2.15
N PRO A 63 4.37 -12.85 1.97
CA PRO A 63 3.87 -12.19 0.78
C PRO A 63 4.12 -10.67 0.85
N THR A 64 4.60 -10.09 -0.24
CA THR A 64 4.74 -8.64 -0.45
C THR A 64 4.04 -8.23 -1.74
N PRO A 65 3.64 -6.95 -1.90
CA PRO A 65 3.07 -6.47 -3.16
C PRO A 65 3.96 -6.84 -4.37
N GLY A 66 3.31 -7.31 -5.43
CA GLY A 66 3.99 -7.59 -6.70
C GLY A 66 4.44 -6.30 -7.39
N ASP A 67 5.16 -6.44 -8.50
CA ASP A 67 5.90 -5.32 -9.12
C ASP A 67 5.02 -4.29 -9.85
N HIS A 68 3.75 -4.62 -10.09
CA HIS A 68 2.81 -3.80 -10.87
C HIS A 68 1.57 -3.37 -10.07
N PRO A 69 1.68 -2.44 -9.09
CA PRO A 69 0.54 -2.02 -8.27
C PRO A 69 -0.65 -1.49 -9.08
N GLU A 70 -0.41 -0.94 -10.27
CA GLU A 70 -1.41 -0.46 -11.22
C GLU A 70 -2.34 -1.56 -11.75
N ALA A 71 -1.89 -2.82 -11.76
CA ALA A 71 -2.68 -3.95 -12.23
C ALA A 71 -3.71 -4.44 -11.17
N GLY A 72 -3.74 -3.82 -9.99
CA GLY A 72 -4.71 -4.11 -8.94
C GLY A 72 -4.71 -5.58 -8.56
N TRP A 73 -5.88 -6.23 -8.62
CA TRP A 73 -6.02 -7.65 -8.25
C TRP A 73 -5.30 -8.63 -9.19
N MET A 74 -4.87 -8.18 -10.37
CA MET A 74 -4.06 -8.96 -11.31
C MET A 74 -2.57 -8.94 -10.97
N ASN A 75 -2.16 -8.18 -9.94
CA ASN A 75 -0.80 -8.16 -9.41
C ASN A 75 -0.73 -9.00 -8.12
N PRO A 76 -0.62 -10.34 -8.23
CA PRO A 76 -0.53 -11.19 -7.04
C PRO A 76 0.70 -10.83 -6.22
N HIS A 77 0.61 -11.06 -4.92
CA HIS A 77 1.74 -10.88 -4.02
C HIS A 77 2.87 -11.86 -4.36
N LYS A 78 4.11 -11.43 -4.20
CA LYS A 78 5.30 -12.29 -4.34
C LYS A 78 5.80 -12.76 -2.98
N TRP A 79 6.31 -13.98 -2.92
CA TRP A 79 6.99 -14.49 -1.74
C TRP A 79 8.39 -13.94 -1.65
N VAL A 80 8.74 -13.45 -0.46
CA VAL A 80 10.11 -13.03 -0.15
C VAL A 80 10.56 -13.68 1.16
N PRO A 81 11.85 -14.00 1.31
CA PRO A 81 12.40 -14.48 2.58
C PRO A 81 12.13 -13.50 3.72
N ARG A 82 11.98 -14.03 4.93
CA ARG A 82 11.76 -13.27 6.17
C ARG A 82 12.71 -12.09 6.35
N GLU A 83 13.98 -12.24 6.02
CA GLU A 83 14.99 -11.18 6.11
C GLU A 83 14.63 -9.97 5.23
N LYS A 84 14.29 -10.23 3.97
CA LYS A 84 13.86 -9.19 3.01
C LYS A 84 12.51 -8.59 3.37
N PHE A 85 11.62 -9.38 3.97
CA PHE A 85 10.34 -8.88 4.45
C PHE A 85 10.53 -7.85 5.58
N ALA A 86 11.47 -8.08 6.50
CA ALA A 86 11.76 -7.13 7.58
C ALA A 86 12.28 -5.79 7.04
N GLU A 87 13.14 -5.82 6.01
CA GLU A 87 13.60 -4.61 5.31
C GLU A 87 12.43 -3.88 4.62
N TYR A 88 11.54 -4.63 3.98
CA TYR A 88 10.35 -4.07 3.33
C TYR A 88 9.44 -3.33 4.34
N GLU A 89 9.13 -3.96 5.47
CA GLU A 89 8.30 -3.34 6.52
C GLU A 89 8.96 -2.10 7.12
N GLN A 90 10.29 -2.10 7.30
CA GLN A 90 11.02 -0.90 7.77
C GLN A 90 11.01 0.24 6.76
N SER A 91 11.00 -0.08 5.45
CA SER A 91 10.92 0.92 4.39
C SER A 91 9.50 1.47 4.19
N ARG A 92 8.50 0.80 4.77
CA ARG A 92 7.11 1.20 4.66
C ARG A 92 6.89 2.43 5.53
N PRO A 93 6.35 3.54 4.99
CA PRO A 93 5.98 4.66 5.83
C PRO A 93 4.92 4.16 6.82
N THR A 94 5.25 4.21 8.11
CA THR A 94 4.28 3.88 9.17
C THR A 94 3.01 4.70 8.96
N ASN A 95 1.84 4.16 9.32
CA ASN A 95 0.57 4.89 9.16
C ASN A 95 0.63 6.32 9.73
N ALA A 96 1.36 6.53 10.84
CA ALA A 96 1.60 7.86 11.40
C ALA A 96 2.44 8.77 10.47
N GLN A 97 3.51 8.25 9.87
CA GLN A 97 4.33 9.00 8.90
C GLN A 97 3.58 9.25 7.59
N ALA A 98 2.83 8.27 7.10
CA ALA A 98 1.98 8.40 5.91
C ALA A 98 0.87 9.44 6.16
N GLU A 99 0.24 9.42 7.34
CA GLU A 99 -0.78 10.41 7.74
C GLU A 99 -0.17 11.82 7.90
N GLN A 100 1.05 11.91 8.45
CA GLN A 100 1.79 13.19 8.55
C GLN A 100 2.16 13.72 7.16
N GLN A 101 2.63 12.86 6.25
CA GLN A 101 2.90 13.22 4.86
C GLN A 101 1.62 13.66 4.15
N LEU A 102 0.51 12.95 4.34
CA LEU A 102 -0.79 13.29 3.75
C LEU A 102 -1.30 14.66 4.25
N LYS A 103 -1.15 14.94 5.55
CA LYS A 103 -1.47 16.26 6.13
C LYS A 103 -0.59 17.36 5.56
N ASN A 104 0.71 17.13 5.45
CA ASN A 104 1.64 18.08 4.84
C ASN A 104 1.30 18.34 3.37
N MET A 105 0.85 17.33 2.64
CA MET A 105 0.42 17.45 1.25
C MET A 105 -0.89 18.23 1.13
N LEU A 106 -1.90 17.91 1.93
CA LEU A 106 -3.17 18.65 1.96
C LEU A 106 -2.95 20.12 2.32
N ASN A 107 -2.02 20.43 3.22
CA ASN A 107 -1.69 21.81 3.56
C ASN A 107 -1.22 22.65 2.35
N VAL A 108 -0.55 22.01 1.37
CA VAL A 108 -0.03 22.68 0.17
C VAL A 108 -1.07 22.72 -0.94
N VAL A 109 -1.86 21.66 -1.11
CA VAL A 109 -2.78 21.49 -2.24
C VAL A 109 -4.17 22.04 -1.95
N ASP A 110 -4.71 21.76 -0.76
CA ASP A 110 -6.05 22.21 -0.34
C ASP A 110 -6.10 22.41 1.19
N PRO A 111 -5.62 23.58 1.68
CA PRO A 111 -5.60 23.88 3.11
C PRO A 111 -7.01 24.02 3.72
N GLN A 112 -8.04 24.29 2.92
CA GLN A 112 -9.42 24.35 3.40
C GLN A 112 -9.99 22.96 3.68
N MET A 113 -9.61 21.98 2.86
CA MET A 113 -9.93 20.57 3.09
C MET A 113 -9.21 20.03 4.33
N LEU A 114 -7.94 20.39 4.54
CA LEU A 114 -7.23 20.03 5.77
C LEU A 114 -7.93 20.58 7.02
N ALA A 115 -8.32 21.85 7.02
CA ALA A 115 -9.04 22.47 8.13
C ALA A 115 -10.38 21.78 8.43
N ARG A 116 -11.10 21.30 7.39
CA ARG A 116 -12.32 20.48 7.59
C ARG A 116 -12.00 19.13 8.22
N ILE A 117 -11.00 18.43 7.71
CA ILE A 117 -10.56 17.12 8.23
C ILE A 117 -10.08 17.23 9.68
N GLU A 118 -9.47 18.35 10.07
CA GLU A 118 -9.07 18.61 11.46
C GLU A 118 -10.22 18.95 12.40
N SER A 119 -11.34 19.45 11.86
CA SER A 119 -12.56 19.72 12.63
C SER A 119 -13.49 18.51 12.82
N MET A 120 -13.18 17.38 12.17
CA MET A 120 -13.92 16.12 12.28
C MET A 120 -13.52 15.31 13.53
N SER A 121 -14.36 14.35 13.93
CA SER A 121 -13.99 13.40 14.98
C SER A 121 -12.85 12.48 14.53
N ASP A 122 -12.11 11.90 15.47
CA ASP A 122 -10.95 11.05 15.16
C ASP A 122 -11.27 9.87 14.22
N VAL A 123 -12.49 9.33 14.30
CA VAL A 123 -12.95 8.23 13.44
C VAL A 123 -13.20 8.73 12.02
N GLU A 124 -13.96 9.82 11.87
CA GLU A 124 -14.26 10.43 10.57
C GLU A 124 -13.00 10.94 9.87
N LYS A 125 -12.05 11.46 10.65
CA LYS A 125 -10.76 11.94 10.16
C LYS A 125 -9.96 10.82 9.48
N ARG A 126 -9.89 9.64 10.10
CA ARG A 126 -9.17 8.49 9.53
C ARG A 126 -9.84 7.97 8.27
N GLU A 127 -11.17 7.89 8.26
CA GLU A 127 -11.92 7.44 7.10
C GLU A 127 -11.75 8.39 5.91
N GLU A 128 -11.82 9.71 6.16
CA GLU A 128 -11.68 10.71 5.10
C GLU A 128 -10.24 10.78 4.58
N LEU A 129 -9.22 10.68 5.44
CA LEU A 129 -7.81 10.58 5.01
C LEU A 129 -7.56 9.32 4.18
N ALA A 130 -8.12 8.17 4.59
CA ALA A 130 -8.00 6.92 3.84
C ALA A 130 -8.70 6.98 2.48
N ARG A 131 -9.83 7.71 2.38
CA ARG A 131 -10.56 7.95 1.14
C ARG A 131 -9.78 8.83 0.15
N GLN A 132 -9.03 9.78 0.69
CA GLN A 132 -8.24 10.75 -0.09
C GLN A 132 -6.90 10.18 -0.57
N ALA A 133 -6.33 9.22 0.18
CA ALA A 133 -5.00 8.65 -0.10
C ALA A 133 -4.77 8.17 -1.55
N PRO A 134 -5.71 7.47 -2.23
CA PRO A 134 -5.50 7.02 -3.61
C PRO A 134 -5.44 8.16 -4.63
N HIS A 135 -6.15 9.26 -4.37
CA HIS A 135 -6.28 10.38 -5.30
C HIS A 135 -5.11 11.37 -5.21
N MET A 136 -4.38 11.37 -4.11
CA MET A 136 -3.26 12.29 -3.90
C MET A 136 -1.99 11.89 -4.65
N GLY A 137 -1.76 10.60 -4.90
CA GLY A 137 -0.63 10.12 -5.70
C GLY A 137 -0.62 10.73 -7.11
N ASP A 138 -1.77 10.68 -7.78
CA ASP A 138 -1.95 11.24 -9.12
C ASP A 138 -1.87 12.77 -9.14
N MET A 139 -2.36 13.45 -8.08
CA MET A 139 -2.23 14.91 -7.96
C MET A 139 -0.78 15.36 -7.78
N LEU A 140 0.03 14.64 -7.00
CA LEU A 140 1.46 14.95 -6.84
C LEU A 140 2.24 14.78 -8.13
N ALA A 141 1.97 13.71 -8.88
CA ALA A 141 2.62 13.50 -10.17
C ALA A 141 2.39 14.71 -11.10
N ARG A 142 1.15 15.20 -11.15
CA ARG A 142 0.77 16.38 -11.94
C ARG A 142 1.38 17.69 -11.41
N LEU A 143 1.46 17.88 -10.09
CA LEU A 143 2.11 19.06 -9.49
C LEU A 143 3.61 19.09 -9.74
N ASN A 144 4.28 17.94 -9.64
CA ASN A 144 5.70 17.82 -9.96
C ASN A 144 5.97 18.04 -11.45
N GLU A 145 5.11 17.53 -12.33
CA GLU A 145 5.17 17.82 -13.77
C GLU A 145 4.97 19.31 -14.05
N ALA A 146 3.98 19.95 -13.43
CA ALA A 146 3.73 21.38 -13.59
C ALA A 146 4.90 22.22 -13.07
N ARG A 147 5.48 21.86 -11.92
CA ARG A 147 6.67 22.53 -11.36
C ARG A 147 7.88 22.36 -12.28
N ALA A 148 8.12 21.16 -12.80
CA ALA A 148 9.21 20.91 -13.75
C ALA A 148 9.02 21.68 -15.07
N GLN A 149 7.77 21.89 -15.52
CA GLN A 149 7.48 22.74 -16.69
C GLN A 149 7.73 24.22 -16.40
N PHE A 150 7.34 24.72 -15.23
CA PHE A 150 7.64 26.09 -14.81
C PHE A 150 9.16 26.32 -14.68
N GLU A 151 9.90 25.42 -14.06
CA GLU A 151 11.36 25.53 -13.92
C GLU A 151 12.08 25.50 -15.29
N ARG A 152 11.54 24.78 -16.28
CA ARG A 152 12.04 24.81 -17.68
C ARG A 152 11.71 26.11 -18.40
N GLN A 153 10.59 26.75 -18.09
CA GLN A 153 10.20 28.05 -18.69
C GLN A 153 10.94 29.23 -18.05
N THR A 154 11.36 29.13 -16.79
CA THR A 154 12.08 30.19 -16.07
C THR A 154 13.60 30.10 -16.16
N LYS A 155 14.16 29.06 -16.79
CA LYS A 155 15.60 29.03 -17.09
C LYS A 155 15.89 30.07 -18.19
N PRO A 156 16.72 31.10 -17.93
CA PRO A 156 17.11 32.03 -18.98
C PRO A 156 17.84 31.24 -20.08
N LYS A 157 17.57 31.58 -21.34
CA LYS A 157 18.50 31.27 -22.43
C LYS A 157 19.81 31.95 -22.05
N GLU A 158 20.78 31.20 -21.55
CA GLU A 158 22.16 31.66 -21.56
C GLU A 158 22.57 31.79 -23.03
N ASP A 159 23.06 32.96 -23.34
CA ASP A 159 23.48 33.46 -24.64
C ASP A 159 24.47 32.49 -25.33
N ASP A 160 24.02 31.83 -26.40
CA ASP A 160 24.91 31.36 -27.45
C ASP A 160 25.19 32.54 -28.39
N ASP A 161 26.15 33.38 -28.01
CA ASP A 161 26.89 34.27 -28.92
C ASP A 161 28.33 34.40 -28.39
N ALA A 162 29.20 33.50 -28.88
CA ALA A 162 30.66 33.66 -28.91
C ALA A 162 31.27 32.90 -30.09
#